data_AF-A0A6A1Q375-F1
#
_entry.id   AF-A0A6A1Q375-F1
#
_cell.length_a   1.000
_cell.length_b   1.000
_cell.length_c   1.000
_cell.angle_alpha   90.00
_cell.angle_beta   90.00
_cell.angle_gamma   90.00
#
_symmetry.space_group_name_H-M   'P 1'
#
loop_
_entity.id
_entity.type
_entity.pdbx_description
1 polymer ?
#
loop_
_entity_poly.entity_id
_entity_poly.type
_entity_poly.pdbx_seq_one_letter_code
_entity_poly.pdbx_strand_id
1 'polypeptide(L)'
;MMEMTLDEQVDFLIENDAEKDYLYDVLRMYHQTMDVAVLVGDLKLVINEPSRLPLFDAIRPLIPLKHQVEYDQLTPRRSRKLKEVRLDRLHPEGLGLSVRGGLEFGCGLFISHLIKGGQADSVGLQVGDEIVRINGYSISSCTHEEVINLIRTKKTVSIKVRHIGLIPVKSSPDEPLKWQYVDQFVSESGGGRTSLGSPSSQENKEKKVFISLVGSRGLGCSISSGPIQKPGIFISHVKPGSLSAEVGLETGDQIVEVNGIDFSNLDHKEAVNVLKSSRSLTISIVAGAGRELFMTDRERLAEVRQRELQRQELLMQKRLAMESNKILQEQQEMERQRKKEIAQKAAEENERYRKEMEQ
;
A
#
# COMPACT_ATOMS: atom_id res chain seq x y z
N MET A 1 13.72 -36.64 2.97
CA MET A 1 13.31 -35.75 1.87
C MET A 1 14.57 -35.03 1.42
N MET A 2 14.92 -35.12 0.14
CA MET A 2 16.00 -34.30 -0.43
C MET A 2 15.64 -32.82 -0.20
N GLU A 3 16.54 -32.03 0.38
CA GLU A 3 16.40 -30.57 0.36
C GLU A 3 16.54 -30.12 -1.08
N MET A 4 15.50 -29.48 -1.62
CA MET A 4 15.57 -28.84 -2.93
C MET A 4 16.61 -27.73 -2.89
N THR A 5 17.46 -27.68 -3.90
CA THR A 5 18.40 -26.58 -4.15
C THR A 5 17.66 -25.26 -4.38
N LEU A 6 18.36 -24.13 -4.27
CA LEU A 6 17.76 -22.82 -4.56
C LEU A 6 17.20 -22.80 -5.98
N ASP A 7 17.96 -23.27 -6.96
CA ASP A 7 17.55 -23.27 -8.38
C ASP A 7 16.25 -24.06 -8.58
N GLU A 8 16.14 -25.25 -7.99
CA GLU A 8 14.92 -26.06 -8.04
C GLU A 8 13.72 -25.36 -7.37
N GLN A 9 13.94 -24.60 -6.30
CA GLN A 9 12.88 -23.83 -5.64
C GLN A 9 12.49 -22.59 -6.45
N VAL A 10 13.44 -21.92 -7.10
CA VAL A 10 13.19 -20.79 -7.99
C VAL A 10 12.37 -21.25 -9.19
N ASP A 11 12.76 -22.36 -9.82
CA ASP A 11 12.01 -22.94 -10.95
C ASP A 11 10.61 -23.40 -10.56
N PHE A 12 10.42 -23.85 -9.32
CA PHE A 12 9.11 -24.26 -8.82
C PHE A 12 8.21 -23.08 -8.43
N LEU A 13 8.77 -21.97 -7.93
CA LEU A 13 8.01 -20.86 -7.35
C LEU A 13 7.87 -19.64 -8.26
N ILE A 14 8.72 -19.50 -9.28
CA ILE A 14 8.72 -18.38 -10.23
C ILE A 14 8.60 -18.95 -11.63
N GLU A 15 7.52 -18.62 -12.33
CA GLU A 15 7.29 -19.10 -13.71
C GLU A 15 7.98 -18.21 -14.75
N ASN A 16 8.08 -16.89 -14.51
CA ASN A 16 8.59 -15.93 -15.47
C ASN A 16 10.13 -15.86 -15.46
N ASP A 17 10.75 -16.19 -16.58
CA ASP A 17 12.21 -16.17 -16.73
C ASP A 17 12.83 -14.79 -16.45
N ALA A 18 12.14 -13.68 -16.78
CA ALA A 18 12.62 -12.34 -16.46
C ALA A 18 12.63 -12.06 -14.94
N GLU A 19 11.69 -12.64 -14.19
CA GLU A 19 11.69 -12.54 -12.72
C GLU A 19 12.81 -13.40 -12.12
N LYS A 20 13.11 -14.56 -12.72
CA LYS A 20 14.24 -15.41 -12.32
C LYS A 20 15.57 -14.70 -12.56
N ASP A 21 15.76 -14.14 -13.76
CA ASP A 21 16.97 -13.39 -14.12
C ASP A 21 17.18 -12.22 -13.16
N TYR A 22 16.11 -11.47 -12.86
CA TYR A 22 16.15 -10.39 -11.88
C TYR A 22 16.55 -10.90 -10.48
N LEU A 23 15.97 -12.00 -10.00
CA LEU A 23 16.34 -12.60 -8.71
C LEU A 23 17.85 -12.92 -8.66
N TYR A 24 18.39 -13.56 -9.69
CA TYR A 24 19.82 -13.91 -9.74
C TYR A 24 20.71 -12.66 -9.87
N ASP A 25 20.29 -11.63 -10.60
CA ASP A 25 20.98 -10.34 -10.67
C ASP A 25 21.06 -9.66 -9.30
N VAL A 26 19.97 -9.66 -8.54
CA VAL A 26 19.91 -9.11 -7.19
C VAL A 26 20.87 -9.86 -6.25
N LEU A 27 20.91 -11.19 -6.32
CA LEU A 27 21.86 -12.00 -5.54
C LEU A 27 23.32 -11.74 -5.94
N ARG A 28 23.61 -11.57 -7.25
CA ARG A 28 24.93 -11.19 -7.76
C ARG A 28 25.34 -9.80 -7.28
N MET A 29 24.42 -8.84 -7.29
CA MET A 29 24.65 -7.48 -6.82
C MET A 29 24.98 -7.47 -5.34
N TYR A 30 24.22 -8.20 -4.53
CA TYR A 30 24.50 -8.35 -3.10
C TYR A 30 25.91 -8.91 -2.82
N HIS A 31 26.36 -9.89 -3.62
CA HIS A 31 27.72 -10.42 -3.47
C HIS A 31 28.81 -9.36 -3.67
N GLN A 32 28.53 -8.28 -4.41
CA GLN A 32 29.46 -7.17 -4.63
C GLN A 32 29.32 -6.08 -3.57
N THR A 33 28.09 -5.71 -3.22
CA THR A 33 27.81 -4.55 -2.36
C THR A 33 27.81 -4.89 -0.88
N MET A 34 27.50 -6.15 -0.54
CA MET A 34 27.29 -6.62 0.83
C MET A 34 26.18 -5.86 1.58
N ASP A 35 25.27 -5.19 0.85
CA ASP A 35 24.17 -4.40 1.41
C ASP A 35 22.90 -5.26 1.55
N VAL A 36 22.57 -5.64 2.79
CA VAL A 36 21.43 -6.50 3.10
C VAL A 36 20.10 -5.77 2.93
N ALA A 37 20.06 -4.47 3.21
CA ALA A 37 18.83 -3.69 3.12
C ALA A 37 18.40 -3.54 1.66
N VAL A 38 19.35 -3.23 0.77
CA VAL A 38 19.11 -3.19 -0.68
C VAL A 38 18.70 -4.57 -1.20
N LEU A 39 19.43 -5.64 -0.81
CA LEU A 39 19.09 -7.01 -1.19
C LEU A 39 17.62 -7.34 -0.84
N VAL A 40 17.21 -7.13 0.41
CA VAL A 40 15.85 -7.49 0.83
C VAL A 40 14.82 -6.61 0.12
N GLY A 41 15.09 -5.32 -0.06
CA GLY A 41 14.22 -4.41 -0.81
C GLY A 41 13.96 -4.89 -2.25
N ASP A 42 15.01 -5.28 -2.95
CA ASP A 42 14.94 -5.77 -4.33
C ASP A 42 14.27 -7.15 -4.41
N LEU A 43 14.59 -8.07 -3.47
CA LEU A 43 13.94 -9.37 -3.38
C LEU A 43 12.41 -9.26 -3.22
N LYS A 44 11.91 -8.24 -2.52
CA LYS A 44 10.46 -8.01 -2.36
C LYS A 44 9.72 -7.73 -3.68
N LEU A 45 10.42 -7.32 -4.74
CA LEU A 45 9.81 -7.11 -6.07
C LEU A 45 9.39 -8.41 -6.75
N VAL A 46 10.16 -9.48 -6.52
CA VAL A 46 9.89 -10.82 -7.08
C VAL A 46 9.19 -11.73 -6.07
N ILE A 47 9.53 -11.63 -4.79
CA ILE A 47 8.83 -12.31 -3.69
C ILE A 47 7.63 -11.45 -3.30
N ASN A 48 6.62 -11.42 -4.16
CA ASN A 48 5.49 -10.48 -4.09
C ASN A 48 4.15 -11.17 -3.79
N GLU A 49 4.16 -12.44 -3.37
CA GLU A 49 2.97 -13.21 -2.99
C GLU A 49 3.31 -14.32 -1.98
N PRO A 50 2.34 -14.83 -1.20
CA PRO A 50 2.61 -15.78 -0.11
C PRO A 50 3.28 -17.09 -0.54
N SER A 51 2.97 -17.58 -1.75
CA SER A 51 3.55 -18.80 -2.34
C SER A 51 5.07 -18.68 -2.51
N ARG A 52 5.59 -17.48 -2.84
CA ARG A 52 7.01 -17.22 -3.11
C ARG A 52 7.85 -16.97 -1.86
N LEU A 53 7.22 -16.70 -0.71
CA LEU A 53 7.92 -16.46 0.55
C LEU A 53 8.95 -17.54 0.99
N PRO A 54 8.85 -18.84 0.62
CA PRO A 54 9.92 -19.82 0.87
C PRO A 54 11.27 -19.47 0.29
N LEU A 55 11.32 -18.60 -0.72
CA LEU A 55 12.59 -18.14 -1.28
C LEU A 55 13.45 -17.38 -0.27
N PHE A 56 12.87 -16.69 0.73
CA PHE A 56 13.68 -16.09 1.80
C PHE A 56 14.44 -17.15 2.62
N ASP A 57 13.79 -18.27 2.93
CA ASP A 57 14.42 -19.38 3.65
C ASP A 57 15.50 -20.06 2.78
N ALA A 58 15.27 -20.14 1.47
CA ALA A 58 16.19 -20.73 0.49
C ALA A 58 17.43 -19.86 0.23
N ILE A 59 17.27 -18.54 0.27
CA ILE A 59 18.34 -17.55 0.06
C ILE A 59 19.19 -17.39 1.32
N ARG A 60 18.60 -17.55 2.52
CA ARG A 60 19.28 -17.35 3.81
C ARG A 60 20.66 -18.04 3.92
N PRO A 61 20.87 -19.31 3.48
CA PRO A 61 22.19 -19.95 3.52
C PRO A 61 23.26 -19.26 2.68
N LEU A 62 22.88 -18.48 1.65
CA LEU A 62 23.79 -17.68 0.83
C LEU A 62 24.25 -16.40 1.52
N ILE A 63 23.56 -16.00 2.60
CA ILE A 63 23.86 -14.78 3.35
C ILE A 63 24.97 -15.07 4.37
N PRO A 64 26.09 -14.31 4.34
CA PRO A 64 27.17 -14.45 5.33
C PRO A 64 26.64 -14.35 6.76
N LEU A 65 27.19 -15.15 7.69
CA LEU A 65 26.74 -15.22 9.09
C LEU A 65 26.63 -13.84 9.77
N LYS A 66 27.57 -12.92 9.47
CA LYS A 66 27.57 -11.55 9.99
C LYS A 66 26.34 -10.71 9.59
N HIS A 67 25.67 -11.08 8.50
CA HIS A 67 24.52 -10.38 7.93
C HIS A 67 23.19 -11.10 8.21
N GLN A 68 23.22 -12.35 8.67
CA GLN A 68 22.01 -13.16 8.85
C GLN A 68 21.02 -12.58 9.86
N VAL A 69 21.52 -11.90 10.91
CA VAL A 69 20.66 -11.26 11.91
C VAL A 69 19.89 -10.09 11.31
N GLU A 70 20.55 -9.26 10.52
CA GLU A 70 19.93 -8.13 9.83
C GLU A 70 18.92 -8.62 8.77
N TYR A 71 19.31 -9.64 8.00
CA TYR A 71 18.42 -10.29 7.04
C TYR A 71 17.13 -10.79 7.73
N ASP A 72 17.24 -11.49 8.86
CA ASP A 72 16.09 -11.98 9.63
C ASP A 72 15.21 -10.87 10.23
N GLN A 73 15.73 -9.66 10.39
CA GLN A 73 14.95 -8.51 10.86
C GLN A 73 14.16 -7.88 9.71
N LEU A 74 14.69 -7.92 8.49
CA LEU A 74 14.09 -7.30 7.30
C LEU A 74 13.14 -8.24 6.53
N THR A 75 13.27 -9.55 6.69
CA THR A 75 12.38 -10.54 6.08
C THR A 75 11.24 -10.98 7.00
N PRO A 76 10.06 -11.34 6.48
CA PRO A 76 8.94 -11.82 7.29
C PRO A 76 9.27 -13.08 8.10
N ARG A 77 9.01 -13.06 9.41
CA ARG A 77 9.24 -14.20 10.31
C ARG A 77 8.13 -15.24 10.20
N ARG A 78 8.24 -16.15 9.24
CA ARG A 78 7.25 -17.20 9.06
C ARG A 78 7.38 -18.28 10.13
N SER A 79 6.24 -18.71 10.66
CA SER A 79 6.16 -19.87 11.54
C SER A 79 5.19 -20.88 10.96
N ARG A 80 5.63 -22.13 10.80
CA ARG A 80 4.73 -23.24 10.44
C ARG A 80 3.82 -23.64 11.61
N LYS A 81 4.13 -23.20 12.84
CA LYS A 81 3.31 -23.45 14.02
C LYS A 81 2.14 -22.48 14.05
N LEU A 82 0.92 -23.03 14.13
CA LEU A 82 -0.28 -22.24 14.31
C LEU A 82 -0.34 -21.69 15.74
N LYS A 83 -0.72 -20.42 15.88
CA LYS A 83 -1.01 -19.78 17.16
C LYS A 83 -2.51 -19.79 17.39
N GLU A 84 -2.97 -20.28 18.54
CA GLU A 84 -4.38 -20.23 18.95
C GLU A 84 -4.57 -19.16 20.03
N VAL A 85 -5.56 -18.29 19.85
CA VAL A 85 -5.96 -17.28 20.83
C VAL A 85 -7.47 -17.32 21.04
N ARG A 86 -7.92 -16.86 22.21
CA ARG A 86 -9.34 -16.72 22.52
C ARG A 86 -9.63 -15.27 22.83
N LEU A 87 -10.67 -14.72 22.20
CA LEU A 87 -11.10 -13.35 22.40
C LEU A 87 -12.56 -13.32 22.88
N ASP A 88 -12.84 -12.45 23.85
CA ASP A 88 -14.17 -12.11 24.32
C ASP A 88 -14.78 -11.01 23.47
N ARG A 89 -15.92 -11.32 22.85
CA ARG A 89 -16.68 -10.37 22.04
C ARG A 89 -17.56 -9.43 22.86
N LEU A 90 -17.76 -9.72 24.14
CA LEU A 90 -18.49 -8.85 25.05
C LEU A 90 -17.58 -7.81 25.70
N HIS A 91 -16.27 -7.84 25.42
CA HIS A 91 -15.35 -6.81 25.87
C HIS A 91 -15.82 -5.43 25.35
N PRO A 92 -15.85 -4.37 26.19
CA PRO A 92 -16.40 -3.06 25.79
C PRO A 92 -15.74 -2.44 24.56
N GLU A 93 -14.45 -2.70 24.37
CA GLU A 93 -13.67 -2.20 23.22
C GLU A 93 -13.66 -3.18 22.03
N GLY A 94 -14.49 -4.23 22.09
CA GLY A 94 -14.56 -5.29 21.09
C GLY A 94 -13.29 -6.14 21.02
N LEU A 95 -13.04 -6.67 19.82
CA LEU A 95 -11.89 -7.55 19.57
C LEU A 95 -10.58 -6.77 19.36
N GLY A 96 -10.65 -5.52 18.90
CA GLY A 96 -9.47 -4.71 18.59
C GLY A 96 -8.68 -5.15 17.35
N LEU A 97 -9.34 -5.76 16.36
CA LEU A 97 -8.73 -6.18 15.09
C LEU A 97 -9.65 -5.90 13.90
N SER A 98 -9.06 -5.66 12.73
CA SER A 98 -9.78 -5.62 11.44
C SER A 98 -9.26 -6.73 10.53
N VAL A 99 -10.16 -7.33 9.75
CA VAL A 99 -9.84 -8.43 8.83
C VAL A 99 -10.22 -8.09 7.39
N ARG A 100 -9.54 -8.70 6.42
CA ARG A 100 -9.85 -8.60 4.99
C ARG A 100 -9.53 -9.90 4.25
N GLY A 101 -10.02 -10.02 3.03
CA GLY A 101 -9.93 -11.25 2.23
C GLY A 101 -11.15 -12.14 2.43
N GLY A 102 -11.08 -13.37 1.96
CA GLY A 102 -12.23 -14.26 1.80
C GLY A 102 -12.22 -14.94 0.43
N LEU A 103 -12.92 -16.08 0.32
CA LEU A 103 -12.94 -16.91 -0.89
C LEU A 103 -13.27 -16.12 -2.16
N GLU A 104 -14.22 -15.19 -2.08
CA GLU A 104 -14.67 -14.35 -3.20
C GLU A 104 -13.57 -13.42 -3.75
N PHE A 105 -12.50 -13.22 -2.99
CA PHE A 105 -11.32 -12.43 -3.38
C PHE A 105 -10.15 -13.31 -3.83
N GLY A 106 -10.30 -14.65 -3.84
CA GLY A 106 -9.24 -15.58 -4.22
C GLY A 106 -8.09 -15.64 -3.21
N CYS A 107 -8.30 -15.25 -1.96
CA CYS A 107 -7.29 -15.31 -0.90
C CYS A 107 -7.89 -15.74 0.45
N GLY A 108 -7.01 -16.10 1.39
CA GLY A 108 -7.38 -16.34 2.79
C GLY A 108 -7.86 -15.07 3.51
N LEU A 109 -8.10 -15.18 4.82
CA LEU A 109 -8.52 -14.06 5.64
C LEU A 109 -7.36 -13.54 6.50
N PHE A 110 -7.04 -12.26 6.37
CA PHE A 110 -5.86 -11.64 6.96
C PHE A 110 -6.23 -10.53 7.94
N ILE A 111 -5.49 -10.44 9.05
CA ILE A 111 -5.55 -9.31 9.97
C ILE A 111 -4.84 -8.12 9.32
N SER A 112 -5.59 -7.06 9.01
CA SER A 112 -5.06 -5.84 8.38
C SER A 112 -4.80 -4.70 9.36
N HIS A 113 -5.44 -4.72 10.52
CA HIS A 113 -5.24 -3.67 11.53
C HIS A 113 -5.42 -4.25 12.94
N LEU A 114 -4.69 -3.68 13.89
CA LEU A 114 -4.80 -3.99 15.31
C LEU A 114 -4.87 -2.69 16.10
N ILE A 115 -5.80 -2.63 17.05
CA ILE A 115 -5.85 -1.53 18.02
C ILE A 115 -4.74 -1.78 19.04
N LYS A 116 -3.78 -0.86 19.12
CA LYS A 116 -2.68 -0.93 20.07
C LYS A 116 -3.22 -0.93 21.51
N GLY A 117 -2.77 -1.89 22.32
CA GLY A 117 -3.29 -2.13 23.67
C GLY A 117 -4.67 -2.79 23.72
N GLY A 118 -5.31 -3.01 22.57
CA GLY A 118 -6.58 -3.72 22.48
C GLY A 118 -6.44 -5.21 22.74
N GLN A 119 -7.57 -5.90 22.76
CA GLN A 119 -7.60 -7.32 23.15
C GLN A 119 -6.78 -8.23 22.21
N ALA A 120 -6.93 -8.04 20.90
CA ALA A 120 -6.17 -8.78 19.89
C ALA A 120 -4.66 -8.55 19.99
N ASP A 121 -4.24 -7.30 20.18
CA ASP A 121 -2.83 -6.93 20.39
C ASP A 121 -2.28 -7.56 21.68
N SER A 122 -3.06 -7.51 22.77
CA SER A 122 -2.68 -8.07 24.07
C SER A 122 -2.46 -9.59 24.05
N VAL A 123 -3.18 -10.32 23.20
CA VAL A 123 -2.94 -11.77 23.00
C VAL A 123 -1.84 -12.04 21.96
N GLY A 124 -1.23 -10.99 21.41
CA GLY A 124 -0.12 -11.01 20.46
C GLY A 124 -0.50 -11.45 19.06
N LEU A 125 -1.74 -11.21 18.62
CA LEU A 125 -2.01 -11.25 17.18
C LEU A 125 -1.20 -10.15 16.48
N GLN A 126 -0.90 -10.35 15.20
CA GLN A 126 -0.10 -9.41 14.42
C GLN A 126 -0.80 -9.05 13.11
N VAL A 127 -0.55 -7.83 12.61
CA VAL A 127 -0.90 -7.47 11.22
C VAL A 127 -0.11 -8.39 10.29
N GLY A 128 -0.78 -8.95 9.28
CA GLY A 128 -0.19 -9.96 8.38
C GLY A 128 -0.36 -11.40 8.87
N ASP A 129 -1.07 -11.62 9.97
CA ASP A 129 -1.55 -12.94 10.35
C ASP A 129 -2.71 -13.38 9.44
N GLU A 130 -2.61 -14.59 8.90
CA GLU A 130 -3.71 -15.28 8.22
C GLU A 130 -4.49 -16.10 9.24
N ILE A 131 -5.79 -15.85 9.33
CA ILE A 131 -6.72 -16.66 10.11
C ILE A 131 -7.01 -17.94 9.32
N VAL A 132 -6.74 -19.09 9.92
CA VAL A 132 -6.94 -20.39 9.29
C VAL A 132 -8.10 -21.17 9.88
N ARG A 133 -8.48 -20.89 11.15
CA ARG A 133 -9.64 -21.49 11.79
C ARG A 133 -10.32 -20.54 12.75
N ILE A 134 -11.65 -20.66 12.84
CA ILE A 134 -12.48 -19.94 13.81
C ILE A 134 -13.38 -20.94 14.50
N ASN A 135 -13.35 -20.95 15.83
CA ASN A 135 -14.12 -21.88 16.68
C ASN A 135 -13.94 -23.36 16.31
N GLY A 136 -12.77 -23.72 15.77
CA GLY A 136 -12.43 -25.07 15.33
C GLY A 136 -12.73 -25.38 13.85
N TYR A 137 -13.53 -24.55 13.18
CA TYR A 137 -13.88 -24.73 11.77
C TYR A 137 -12.79 -24.16 10.85
N SER A 138 -12.49 -24.89 9.77
CA SER A 138 -11.68 -24.36 8.67
C SER A 138 -12.45 -23.29 7.93
N ILE A 139 -11.76 -22.21 7.52
CA ILE A 139 -12.37 -21.10 6.78
C ILE A 139 -11.85 -20.94 5.35
N SER A 140 -11.11 -21.93 4.84
CA SER A 140 -10.50 -21.93 3.50
C SER A 140 -11.50 -21.78 2.35
N SER A 141 -12.76 -22.13 2.58
CA SER A 141 -13.84 -22.12 1.58
C SER A 141 -14.99 -21.20 2.01
N CYS A 142 -14.72 -20.27 2.91
CA CYS A 142 -15.71 -19.32 3.39
C CYS A 142 -15.53 -17.96 2.70
N THR A 143 -16.66 -17.32 2.37
CA THR A 143 -16.66 -15.91 1.99
C THR A 143 -16.31 -15.03 3.20
N HIS A 144 -15.97 -13.77 2.96
CA HIS A 144 -15.75 -12.81 4.03
C HIS A 144 -16.93 -12.76 5.00
N GLU A 145 -18.15 -12.64 4.45
CA GLU A 145 -19.39 -12.54 5.24
C GLU A 145 -19.62 -13.79 6.10
N GLU A 146 -19.42 -14.97 5.54
CA GLU A 146 -19.55 -16.23 6.27
C GLU A 146 -18.58 -16.29 7.46
N VAL A 147 -17.34 -15.84 7.27
CA VAL A 147 -16.37 -15.77 8.36
C VAL A 147 -16.80 -14.76 9.43
N ILE A 148 -17.24 -13.56 9.05
CA ILE A 148 -17.74 -12.58 10.03
C ILE A 148 -18.93 -13.15 10.81
N ASN A 149 -19.85 -13.84 10.14
CA ASN A 149 -20.96 -14.53 10.77
C ASN A 149 -20.50 -15.66 11.70
N LEU A 150 -19.41 -16.36 11.38
CA LEU A 150 -18.82 -17.39 12.24
C LEU A 150 -18.22 -16.79 13.53
N ILE A 151 -17.53 -15.66 13.44
CA ILE A 151 -17.06 -14.86 14.61
C ILE A 151 -18.28 -14.41 15.45
N ARG A 152 -19.34 -14.01 14.74
CA ARG A 152 -20.76 -13.81 15.11
C ARG A 152 -21.38 -14.76 16.13
N THR A 153 -21.04 -16.04 16.07
CA THR A 153 -21.87 -17.11 16.65
C THR A 153 -21.81 -17.22 18.17
N LYS A 154 -20.69 -16.86 18.79
CA LYS A 154 -20.45 -17.10 20.22
C LYS A 154 -19.95 -15.85 20.92
N LYS A 155 -20.17 -15.78 22.24
CA LYS A 155 -19.64 -14.71 23.11
C LYS A 155 -18.11 -14.68 23.15
N THR A 156 -17.48 -15.85 23.07
CA THR A 156 -16.02 -15.99 22.95
C THR A 156 -15.70 -16.63 21.61
N VAL A 157 -14.71 -16.09 20.91
CA VAL A 157 -14.22 -16.63 19.64
C VAL A 157 -12.81 -17.21 19.84
N SER A 158 -12.59 -18.46 19.40
CA SER A 158 -11.24 -19.04 19.28
C SER A 158 -10.74 -18.84 17.86
N ILE A 159 -9.56 -18.25 17.69
CA ILE A 159 -8.94 -17.97 16.40
C ILE A 159 -7.61 -18.71 16.33
N LYS A 160 -7.39 -19.51 15.28
CA LYS A 160 -6.06 -20.03 14.93
C LYS A 160 -5.50 -19.26 13.76
N VAL A 161 -4.28 -18.76 13.92
CA VAL A 161 -3.57 -17.96 12.92
C VAL A 161 -2.24 -18.57 12.54
N ARG A 162 -1.74 -18.19 11.36
CA ARG A 162 -0.33 -18.32 10.96
C ARG A 162 0.19 -16.95 10.52
N HIS A 163 1.42 -16.63 10.88
CA HIS A 163 2.02 -15.37 10.45
C HIS A 163 2.56 -15.48 9.02
N ILE A 164 2.09 -14.61 8.12
CA ILE A 164 2.52 -14.54 6.71
C ILE A 164 3.39 -13.30 6.47
N GLY A 165 2.98 -12.14 7.00
CA GLY A 165 3.68 -10.86 6.81
C GLY A 165 3.37 -10.14 5.49
N LEU A 166 2.31 -10.58 4.80
CA LEU A 166 1.73 -9.93 3.62
C LEU A 166 0.24 -9.64 3.85
N ILE A 167 -0.27 -8.61 3.17
CA ILE A 167 -1.66 -8.19 3.21
C ILE A 167 -2.23 -8.17 1.79
N PRO A 168 -3.40 -8.80 1.54
CA PRO A 168 -4.06 -8.72 0.24
C PRO A 168 -4.65 -7.33 0.01
N VAL A 169 -4.46 -6.80 -1.20
CA VAL A 169 -4.92 -5.49 -1.66
C VAL A 169 -5.54 -5.61 -3.03
N LYS A 170 -6.76 -5.09 -3.17
CA LYS A 170 -7.49 -4.97 -4.43
C LYS A 170 -8.23 -3.64 -4.44
N SER A 171 -7.74 -2.68 -5.24
CA SER A 171 -8.21 -1.29 -5.22
C SER A 171 -9.57 -1.10 -5.91
N SER A 172 -9.89 -1.97 -6.88
CA SER A 172 -11.15 -1.97 -7.61
C SER A 172 -11.56 -3.38 -8.02
N PRO A 173 -12.83 -3.64 -8.37
CA PRO A 173 -13.28 -4.95 -8.85
C PRO A 173 -12.51 -5.46 -10.07
N ASP A 174 -12.06 -4.55 -10.92
CA ASP A 174 -11.37 -4.81 -12.18
C ASP A 174 -9.86 -5.01 -12.02
N GLU A 175 -9.27 -4.61 -10.88
CA GLU A 175 -7.86 -4.83 -10.61
C GLU A 175 -7.58 -6.27 -10.13
N PRO A 176 -6.44 -6.87 -10.52
CA PRO A 176 -6.01 -8.14 -9.99
C PRO A 176 -5.68 -8.02 -8.49
N LEU A 177 -5.81 -9.13 -7.77
CA LEU A 177 -5.36 -9.21 -6.38
C LEU A 177 -3.83 -9.01 -6.34
N LYS A 178 -3.39 -8.10 -5.48
CA LYS A 178 -1.97 -7.85 -5.19
C LYS A 178 -1.70 -8.10 -3.71
N TRP A 179 -0.43 -8.29 -3.36
CA TRP A 179 0.01 -8.40 -1.98
C TRP A 179 0.97 -7.26 -1.65
N GLN A 180 0.79 -6.68 -0.48
CA GLN A 180 1.71 -5.68 0.07
C GLN A 180 2.34 -6.23 1.34
N TYR A 181 3.60 -5.90 1.57
CA TYR A 181 4.25 -6.16 2.85
C TYR A 181 3.64 -5.29 3.95
N VAL A 182 3.62 -5.79 5.19
CA VAL A 182 3.02 -5.09 6.33
C VAL A 182 3.63 -3.70 6.54
N ASP A 183 4.94 -3.54 6.34
CA ASP A 183 5.63 -2.25 6.45
C ASP A 183 5.12 -1.22 5.42
N GLN A 184 4.94 -1.64 4.17
CA GLN A 184 4.38 -0.81 3.10
C GLN A 184 2.91 -0.48 3.37
N PHE A 185 2.12 -1.49 3.74
CA PHE A 185 0.68 -1.36 3.99
C PHE A 185 0.37 -0.41 5.17
N VAL A 186 1.13 -0.53 6.27
CA VAL A 186 0.97 0.35 7.44
C VAL A 186 1.49 1.76 7.18
N SER A 187 2.51 1.93 6.34
CA SER A 187 3.02 3.25 5.94
C SER A 187 2.02 4.04 5.08
N GLU A 188 1.21 3.37 4.28
CA GLU A 188 0.08 4.00 3.56
C GLU A 188 -1.11 4.32 4.48
N SER A 189 -1.22 3.62 5.62
CA SER A 189 -2.33 3.75 6.58
C SER A 189 -2.03 4.72 7.74
N GLY A 190 -0.76 4.96 8.05
CA GLY A 190 -0.29 5.84 9.12
C GLY A 190 0.50 7.01 8.54
N GLY A 191 -0.07 8.21 8.61
CA GLY A 191 0.59 9.43 8.16
C GLY A 191 1.99 9.60 8.76
N GLY A 192 3.01 9.51 7.90
CA GLY A 192 4.42 9.69 8.28
C GLY A 192 5.32 9.76 7.05
N ARG A 193 5.63 10.99 6.61
CA ARG A 193 6.46 11.32 5.44
C ARG A 193 7.90 10.84 5.58
N THR A 194 8.47 10.26 4.53
CA THR A 194 9.76 10.68 3.89
C THR A 194 9.97 9.99 2.52
N SER A 195 10.08 10.80 1.46
CA SER A 195 10.83 10.67 0.17
C SER A 195 10.78 9.34 -0.64
N LEU A 196 10.55 9.27 -1.95
CA LEU A 196 10.64 10.20 -3.08
C LEU A 196 9.62 9.80 -4.18
N GLY A 197 9.02 10.79 -4.83
CA GLY A 197 8.70 10.77 -6.26
C GLY A 197 7.54 9.89 -6.75
N SER A 198 6.31 10.43 -6.70
CA SER A 198 5.30 10.24 -7.75
C SER A 198 4.23 11.35 -7.66
N PRO A 199 4.00 12.15 -8.71
CA PRO A 199 3.00 13.21 -8.70
C PRO A 199 1.72 12.70 -9.32
N SER A 200 0.73 12.30 -8.50
CA SER A 200 -0.72 12.42 -8.81
C SER A 200 -1.57 11.53 -7.90
N SER A 201 -1.99 12.06 -6.75
CA SER A 201 -3.27 11.73 -6.15
C SER A 201 -3.55 12.81 -5.13
N GLN A 202 -4.70 13.49 -5.27
CA GLN A 202 -5.14 14.56 -4.38
C GLN A 202 -4.85 14.20 -2.93
N GLU A 203 -4.04 15.01 -2.25
CA GLU A 203 -3.79 14.87 -0.82
C GLU A 203 -5.14 14.88 -0.10
N ASN A 204 -5.54 13.73 0.43
CA ASN A 204 -6.66 13.61 1.35
C ASN A 204 -6.28 14.34 2.64
N LYS A 205 -6.55 15.64 2.70
CA LYS A 205 -6.23 16.49 3.86
C LYS A 205 -7.20 16.20 4.99
N GLU A 206 -6.67 15.87 6.16
CA GLU A 206 -7.45 15.85 7.40
C GLU A 206 -7.96 17.27 7.69
N LYS A 207 -9.25 17.39 7.99
CA LYS A 207 -9.88 18.66 8.41
C LYS A 207 -10.61 18.44 9.73
N LYS A 208 -10.50 19.41 10.65
CA LYS A 208 -11.26 19.42 11.91
C LYS A 208 -12.22 20.59 11.90
N VAL A 209 -13.50 20.33 12.09
CA VAL A 209 -14.57 21.32 12.05
C VAL A 209 -15.37 21.32 13.34
N PHE A 210 -15.90 22.48 13.71
CA PHE A 210 -16.71 22.66 14.91
C PHE A 210 -18.11 23.09 14.50
N ILE A 211 -19.13 22.39 14.99
CA ILE A 211 -20.53 22.64 14.66
C ILE A 211 -21.33 22.79 15.95
N SER A 212 -21.98 23.94 16.11
CA SER A 212 -22.97 24.20 17.16
C SER A 212 -24.38 24.05 16.60
N LEU A 213 -25.14 23.10 17.14
CA LEU A 213 -26.52 22.82 16.73
C LEU A 213 -27.55 23.69 17.48
N VAL A 214 -27.10 24.62 18.32
CA VAL A 214 -27.97 25.54 19.08
C VAL A 214 -28.77 26.43 18.11
N GLY A 215 -30.11 26.40 18.22
CA GLY A 215 -31.00 27.18 17.34
C GLY A 215 -31.22 26.60 15.94
N SER A 216 -30.59 25.46 15.60
CA SER A 216 -30.74 24.79 14.30
C SER A 216 -31.67 23.58 14.38
N ARG A 217 -32.18 23.13 13.21
CA ARG A 217 -33.00 21.90 13.10
C ARG A 217 -32.16 20.62 12.94
N GLY A 218 -30.84 20.73 12.77
CA GLY A 218 -29.95 19.57 12.61
C GLY A 218 -28.66 19.89 11.85
N LEU A 219 -27.80 18.87 11.71
CA LEU A 219 -26.46 18.96 11.13
C LEU A 219 -26.45 19.42 9.66
N GLY A 220 -27.43 18.96 8.87
CA GLY A 220 -27.57 19.35 7.47
C GLY A 220 -26.81 18.49 6.46
N CYS A 221 -26.21 17.38 6.90
CA CYS A 221 -25.64 16.36 6.02
C CYS A 221 -26.28 14.99 6.29
N SER A 222 -26.19 14.12 5.29
CA SER A 222 -26.50 12.70 5.37
C SER A 222 -25.20 11.91 5.45
N ILE A 223 -25.19 10.85 6.24
CA ILE A 223 -24.08 9.91 6.31
C ILE A 223 -24.49 8.56 5.72
N SER A 224 -23.53 7.82 5.22
CA SER A 224 -23.70 6.46 4.73
C SER A 224 -22.52 5.62 5.17
N SER A 225 -22.78 4.34 5.42
CA SER A 225 -21.68 3.40 5.62
C SER A 225 -21.02 3.16 4.28
N GLY A 226 -19.69 3.19 4.25
CA GLY A 226 -18.95 2.79 3.08
C GLY A 226 -19.15 1.30 2.78
N PRO A 227 -18.92 0.89 1.54
CA PRO A 227 -19.01 -0.51 1.16
C PRO A 227 -17.86 -1.29 1.81
N ILE A 228 -17.92 -2.61 1.75
CA ILE A 228 -16.95 -3.51 2.42
C ILE A 228 -15.51 -3.24 1.95
N GLN A 229 -15.33 -2.79 0.71
CA GLN A 229 -14.03 -2.44 0.12
C GLN A 229 -13.45 -1.14 0.68
N LYS A 230 -14.30 -0.28 1.26
CA LYS A 230 -13.92 1.00 1.86
C LYS A 230 -14.78 1.26 3.10
N PRO A 231 -14.56 0.52 4.20
CA PRO A 231 -15.38 0.63 5.40
C PRO A 231 -15.16 1.98 6.08
N GLY A 232 -16.19 2.47 6.76
CA GLY A 232 -16.18 3.75 7.46
C GLY A 232 -17.50 4.49 7.31
N ILE A 233 -17.58 5.67 7.93
CA ILE A 233 -18.75 6.55 7.85
C ILE A 233 -18.42 7.73 6.94
N PHE A 234 -19.16 7.85 5.84
CA PHE A 234 -18.93 8.86 4.81
C PHE A 234 -20.11 9.80 4.71
N ILE A 235 -19.83 11.05 4.33
CA ILE A 235 -20.86 12.03 4.01
C ILE A 235 -21.39 11.72 2.62
N SER A 236 -22.66 11.33 2.52
CA SER A 236 -23.31 11.00 1.25
C SER A 236 -24.02 12.18 0.59
N HIS A 237 -24.40 13.18 1.38
CA HIS A 237 -25.04 14.39 0.87
C HIS A 237 -24.89 15.54 1.86
N VAL A 238 -24.67 16.76 1.36
CA VAL A 238 -24.67 17.98 2.17
C VAL A 238 -25.75 18.93 1.64
N LYS A 239 -26.66 19.37 2.51
CA LYS A 239 -27.73 20.28 2.12
C LYS A 239 -27.15 21.69 1.92
N PRO A 240 -27.41 22.35 0.78
CA PRO A 240 -26.99 23.74 0.56
C PRO A 240 -27.52 24.69 1.63
N GLY A 241 -26.69 25.62 2.09
CA GLY A 241 -27.03 26.59 3.13
C GLY A 241 -27.28 25.98 4.52
N SER A 242 -26.74 24.78 4.78
CA SER A 242 -26.77 24.15 6.10
C SER A 242 -25.47 24.38 6.86
N LEU A 243 -25.49 24.14 8.18
CA LEU A 243 -24.29 24.21 9.02
C LEU A 243 -23.14 23.35 8.49
N SER A 244 -23.45 22.13 8.01
CA SER A 244 -22.45 21.26 7.39
C SER A 244 -21.79 21.91 6.16
N ALA A 245 -22.57 22.58 5.31
CA ALA A 245 -22.03 23.30 4.16
C ALA A 245 -21.20 24.52 4.57
N GLU A 246 -21.65 25.28 5.59
CA GLU A 246 -20.96 26.47 6.10
C GLU A 246 -19.59 26.15 6.69
N VAL A 247 -19.45 24.99 7.34
CA VAL A 247 -18.15 24.54 7.86
C VAL A 247 -17.30 23.79 6.83
N GLY A 248 -17.76 23.69 5.58
CA GLY A 248 -17.00 23.12 4.47
C GLY A 248 -16.93 21.59 4.45
N LEU A 249 -17.95 20.91 4.99
CA LEU A 249 -18.15 19.48 4.74
C LEU A 249 -18.69 19.27 3.34
N GLU A 250 -18.18 18.25 2.65
CA GLU A 250 -18.52 17.90 1.27
C GLU A 250 -18.94 16.43 1.17
N THR A 251 -19.70 16.12 0.10
CA THR A 251 -20.00 14.73 -0.24
C THR A 251 -18.70 13.98 -0.53
N GLY A 252 -18.56 12.79 0.05
CA GLY A 252 -17.35 11.97 -0.04
C GLY A 252 -16.34 12.20 1.08
N ASP A 253 -16.55 13.12 2.01
CA ASP A 253 -15.71 13.21 3.20
C ASP A 253 -15.92 11.99 4.11
N GLN A 254 -14.84 11.43 4.67
CA GLN A 254 -14.93 10.38 5.68
C GLN A 254 -14.84 10.98 7.06
N ILE A 255 -15.78 10.65 7.95
CA ILE A 255 -15.74 11.03 9.36
C ILE A 255 -14.85 10.01 10.07
N VAL A 256 -13.80 10.49 10.73
CA VAL A 256 -12.84 9.65 11.47
C VAL A 256 -12.92 9.85 12.97
N GLU A 257 -13.42 11.00 13.44
CA GLU A 257 -13.62 11.24 14.87
C GLU A 257 -14.76 12.25 15.10
N VAL A 258 -15.57 12.04 16.14
CA VAL A 258 -16.52 13.05 16.64
C VAL A 258 -16.41 13.15 18.15
N ASN A 259 -16.12 14.35 18.68
CA ASN A 259 -15.98 14.63 20.11
C ASN A 259 -15.02 13.65 20.84
N GLY A 260 -13.95 13.23 20.15
CA GLY A 260 -12.97 12.26 20.68
C GLY A 260 -13.42 10.80 20.59
N ILE A 261 -14.59 10.50 20.02
CA ILE A 261 -15.02 9.13 19.70
C ILE A 261 -14.53 8.81 18.30
N ASP A 262 -13.81 7.71 18.12
CA ASP A 262 -13.34 7.21 16.82
C ASP A 262 -14.52 6.72 15.97
N PHE A 263 -14.54 7.11 14.69
CA PHE A 263 -15.56 6.75 13.69
C PHE A 263 -15.04 5.78 12.63
N SER A 264 -13.78 5.37 12.71
CA SER A 264 -13.13 4.51 11.71
C SER A 264 -13.78 3.13 11.59
N ASN A 265 -14.36 2.62 12.68
CA ASN A 265 -14.97 1.28 12.73
C ASN A 265 -16.40 1.25 13.31
N LEU A 266 -17.06 2.41 13.46
CA LEU A 266 -18.43 2.46 13.97
C LEU A 266 -19.43 1.93 12.93
N ASP A 267 -20.46 1.23 13.41
CA ASP A 267 -21.58 0.90 12.56
C ASP A 267 -22.47 2.12 12.31
N HIS A 268 -23.31 2.04 11.26
CA HIS A 268 -24.17 3.16 10.87
C HIS A 268 -25.04 3.68 12.02
N LYS A 269 -25.59 2.77 12.83
CA LYS A 269 -26.56 3.10 13.88
C LYS A 269 -25.86 3.79 15.04
N GLU A 270 -24.69 3.30 15.43
CA GLU A 270 -23.84 3.90 16.46
C GLU A 270 -23.34 5.28 16.02
N ALA A 271 -22.87 5.42 14.79
CA ALA A 271 -22.45 6.70 14.24
C ALA A 271 -23.58 7.74 14.26
N VAL A 272 -24.80 7.34 13.89
CA VAL A 272 -26.00 8.19 13.99
C VAL A 272 -26.30 8.56 15.45
N ASN A 273 -26.16 7.63 16.40
CA ASN A 273 -26.38 7.91 17.82
C ASN A 273 -25.37 8.91 18.36
N VAL A 274 -24.08 8.76 18.03
CA VAL A 274 -23.02 9.66 18.47
C VAL A 274 -23.19 11.05 17.88
N LEU A 275 -23.51 11.18 16.58
CA LEU A 275 -23.78 12.47 15.95
C LEU A 275 -25.02 13.18 16.53
N LYS A 276 -25.96 12.44 17.11
CA LYS A 276 -27.17 12.96 17.75
C LYS A 276 -27.04 13.18 19.26
N SER A 277 -25.99 12.68 19.90
CA SER A 277 -25.87 12.68 21.37
C SER A 277 -25.51 14.06 21.94
N SER A 278 -24.97 14.96 21.12
CA SER A 278 -24.53 16.28 21.54
C SER A 278 -25.06 17.39 20.65
N ARG A 279 -25.27 18.57 21.23
CA ARG A 279 -25.59 19.82 20.52
C ARG A 279 -24.33 20.59 20.07
N SER A 280 -23.15 20.15 20.49
CA SER A 280 -21.86 20.69 20.06
C SER A 280 -20.98 19.54 19.57
N LEU A 281 -20.54 19.61 18.32
CA LEU A 281 -19.79 18.55 17.65
C LEU A 281 -18.45 19.12 17.17
N THR A 282 -17.36 18.47 17.59
CA THR A 282 -16.03 18.61 17.01
C THR A 282 -15.81 17.39 16.12
N ILE A 283 -15.76 17.58 14.81
CA ILE A 283 -15.69 16.50 13.83
C ILE A 283 -14.33 16.55 13.13
N SER A 284 -13.58 15.46 13.18
CA SER A 284 -12.39 15.26 12.35
C SER A 284 -12.77 14.41 11.14
N ILE A 285 -12.39 14.85 9.95
CA ILE A 285 -12.66 14.17 8.68
C ILE A 285 -11.39 14.00 7.85
N VAL A 286 -11.42 13.04 6.94
CA VAL A 286 -10.47 12.93 5.83
C VAL A 286 -11.19 13.41 4.57
N ALA A 287 -10.75 14.55 4.05
CA ALA A 287 -11.47 15.24 2.97
C ALA A 287 -11.44 14.44 1.67
N GLY A 288 -12.62 14.17 1.12
CA GLY A 288 -12.82 13.48 -0.15
C GLY A 288 -12.38 12.02 -0.18
N ALA A 289 -12.17 11.41 0.99
CA ALA A 289 -11.71 10.03 1.10
C ALA A 289 -12.65 9.03 0.42
N GLY A 290 -13.96 9.26 0.38
CA GLY A 290 -14.94 8.41 -0.29
C GLY A 290 -15.61 9.09 -1.48
N ARG A 291 -14.95 10.05 -2.16
CA ARG A 291 -15.54 10.74 -3.34
C ARG A 291 -16.03 9.75 -4.38
N GLU A 292 -15.27 8.69 -4.63
CA GLU A 292 -15.58 7.64 -5.59
C GLU A 292 -16.80 6.80 -5.24
N LEU A 293 -17.21 6.77 -3.96
CA LEU A 293 -18.41 6.06 -3.53
C LEU A 293 -19.70 6.76 -3.97
N PHE A 294 -19.61 8.05 -4.29
CA PHE A 294 -20.75 8.91 -4.61
C PHE A 294 -20.66 9.55 -6.00
N MET A 295 -19.68 9.13 -6.83
CA MET A 295 -19.59 9.55 -8.23
C MET A 295 -20.66 8.84 -9.06
N THR A 296 -21.32 9.60 -9.94
CA THR A 296 -22.18 9.02 -10.96
C THR A 296 -21.34 8.33 -12.03
N ASP A 297 -21.91 7.34 -12.75
CA ASP A 297 -21.22 6.66 -13.87
C ASP A 297 -20.69 7.64 -14.92
N ARG A 298 -21.42 8.74 -15.14
CA ARG A 298 -21.03 9.82 -16.06
C ARG A 298 -19.78 10.54 -15.57
N GLU A 299 -19.69 10.86 -14.28
CA GLU A 299 -18.52 11.51 -13.67
C GLU A 299 -17.32 10.57 -13.66
N ARG A 300 -17.53 9.29 -13.33
CA ARG A 300 -16.49 8.27 -13.37
C ARG A 300 -15.88 8.13 -14.77
N LEU A 301 -16.71 8.04 -15.81
CA LEU A 301 -16.26 7.98 -17.20
C LEU A 301 -15.56 9.27 -17.65
N ALA A 302 -15.99 10.42 -17.17
CA ALA A 302 -15.35 11.70 -17.47
C ALA A 302 -13.95 11.79 -16.83
N GLU A 303 -13.80 11.31 -15.58
CA GLU A 303 -12.51 11.31 -14.88
C GLU A 303 -11.53 10.32 -15.53
N VAL A 304 -11.99 9.11 -15.88
CA VAL A 304 -11.17 8.14 -16.63
C VAL A 304 -10.69 8.73 -17.96
N ARG A 305 -11.58 9.38 -18.71
CA ARG A 305 -11.23 10.05 -19.98
C ARG A 305 -10.23 11.18 -19.77
N GLN A 306 -10.38 11.96 -18.70
CA GLN A 306 -9.44 13.03 -18.33
C GLN A 306 -8.05 12.46 -17.99
N ARG A 307 -7.98 11.41 -17.18
CA ARG A 307 -6.71 10.75 -16.84
C ARG A 307 -6.05 10.14 -18.07
N GLU A 308 -6.82 9.57 -18.99
CA GLU A 308 -6.29 9.01 -20.23
C GLU A 308 -5.73 10.09 -21.16
N LEU A 309 -6.41 11.23 -21.29
CA LEU A 309 -5.90 12.40 -22.00
C LEU A 309 -4.61 12.94 -21.38
N GLN A 310 -4.56 13.10 -20.05
CA GLN A 310 -3.36 13.53 -19.34
C GLN A 310 -2.19 12.55 -19.53
N ARG A 311 -2.47 11.24 -19.51
CA ARG A 311 -1.46 10.21 -19.76
C ARG A 311 -0.93 10.29 -21.19
N GLN A 312 -1.79 10.51 -22.18
CA GLN A 312 -1.38 10.68 -23.57
C GLN A 312 -0.52 11.94 -23.75
N GLU A 313 -0.91 13.05 -23.11
CA GLU A 313 -0.17 14.30 -23.15
C GLU A 313 1.21 14.16 -22.50
N LEU A 314 1.29 13.49 -21.35
CA LEU A 314 2.55 13.20 -20.66
C LEU A 314 3.48 12.32 -21.52
N LEU A 315 2.93 11.29 -22.18
CA LEU A 315 3.70 10.43 -23.08
C LEU A 315 4.21 11.21 -24.30
N MET A 316 3.40 12.14 -24.83
CA MET A 316 3.82 13.02 -25.91
C MET A 316 4.94 13.95 -25.48
N GLN A 317 4.83 14.59 -24.31
CA GLN A 317 5.90 15.42 -23.74
C GLN A 317 7.18 14.61 -23.53
N LYS A 318 7.08 13.39 -22.99
CA LYS A 318 8.24 12.52 -22.78
C LYS A 318 8.91 12.14 -24.10
N ARG A 319 8.14 11.90 -25.16
CA ARG A 319 8.69 11.64 -26.51
C ARG A 319 9.46 12.84 -27.05
N LEU A 320 8.87 14.04 -26.96
CA LEU A 320 9.52 15.27 -27.40
C LEU A 320 10.80 15.56 -26.60
N ALA A 321 10.79 15.31 -25.29
CA ALA A 321 11.97 15.46 -24.43
C ALA A 321 13.08 14.47 -24.79
N MET A 322 12.73 13.21 -25.08
CA MET A 322 13.70 12.20 -25.53
C MET A 322 14.33 12.57 -26.87
N GLU A 323 13.54 13.07 -27.82
CA GLU A 323 14.02 13.52 -29.12
C GLU A 323 14.92 14.75 -29.00
N SER A 324 14.54 15.71 -28.15
CA SER A 324 15.38 16.88 -27.83
C SER A 324 16.72 16.49 -27.20
N ASN A 325 16.72 15.55 -26.25
CA ASN A 325 17.95 15.04 -25.63
C ASN A 325 18.85 14.31 -26.63
N LYS A 326 18.27 13.55 -27.56
CA LYS A 326 19.02 12.88 -28.63
C LYS A 326 19.72 13.91 -29.53
N ILE A 327 19.00 14.94 -29.97
CA ILE A 327 19.57 16.03 -30.79
C ILE A 327 20.70 16.75 -30.03
N LEU A 328 20.51 17.00 -28.73
CA LEU A 328 21.53 17.64 -27.91
C LEU A 328 22.80 16.79 -27.79
N GLN A 329 22.65 15.47 -27.61
CA GLN A 329 23.79 14.54 -27.59
C GLN A 329 24.53 14.50 -28.93
N GLU A 330 23.81 14.43 -30.04
CA GLU A 330 24.39 14.45 -31.38
C GLU A 330 25.15 15.77 -31.65
N GLN A 331 24.60 16.91 -31.21
CA GLN A 331 25.30 18.20 -31.29
C GLN A 331 26.57 18.25 -30.45
N GLN A 332 26.52 17.77 -29.21
CA GLN A 332 27.70 17.71 -28.32
C GLN A 332 28.78 16.80 -28.90
N GLU A 333 28.40 15.69 -29.51
CA GLU A 333 29.35 14.78 -30.14
C GLU A 333 30.01 15.40 -31.38
N MET A 334 29.23 16.04 -32.26
CA MET A 334 29.78 16.78 -33.40
C MET A 334 30.72 17.91 -32.96
N GLU A 335 30.36 18.67 -31.92
CA GLU A 335 31.20 19.77 -31.41
C GLU A 335 32.52 19.24 -30.82
N ARG A 336 32.46 18.11 -30.10
CA ARG A 336 33.65 17.41 -29.59
C ARG A 336 34.55 16.94 -30.72
N GLN A 337 33.98 16.43 -31.80
CA GLN A 337 34.71 15.94 -32.98
C GLN A 337 35.40 17.09 -33.71
N ARG A 338 34.67 18.20 -33.92
CA ARG A 338 35.23 19.44 -34.48
C ARG A 338 36.37 20.01 -33.63
N LYS A 339 36.24 20.00 -32.29
CA LYS A 339 37.32 20.43 -31.38
C LYS A 339 38.56 19.53 -31.51
N LYS A 340 38.38 18.21 -31.64
CA LYS A 340 39.49 17.27 -31.87
C LYS A 340 40.21 17.53 -33.20
N GLU A 341 39.47 17.75 -34.28
CA GLU A 341 40.06 18.05 -35.60
C GLU A 341 40.85 19.37 -35.60
N ILE A 342 40.33 20.41 -34.94
CA ILE A 342 41.03 21.68 -34.79
C ILE A 342 42.31 21.49 -33.97
N ALA A 343 42.24 20.77 -32.86
CA ALA A 343 43.40 20.50 -32.02
C ALA A 343 44.47 19.68 -32.77
N GLN A 344 44.04 18.70 -33.58
CA GLN A 344 44.96 17.91 -34.40
C GLN A 344 45.65 18.76 -35.47
N LYS A 345 44.91 19.59 -36.21
CA LYS A 345 45.50 20.51 -37.20
C LYS A 345 46.49 21.49 -36.55
N ALA A 346 46.16 22.04 -35.38
CA ALA A 346 47.05 22.92 -34.64
C ALA A 346 48.33 22.19 -34.16
N ALA A 347 48.22 20.92 -33.79
CA ALA A 347 49.38 20.10 -33.42
C ALA A 347 50.29 19.80 -34.62
N GLU A 348 49.71 19.43 -35.77
CA GLU A 348 50.42 19.20 -37.02
C GLU A 348 51.14 20.46 -37.51
N GLU A 349 50.50 21.63 -37.41
CA GLU A 349 51.08 22.93 -37.75
C GLU A 349 52.24 23.31 -36.82
N ASN A 350 52.08 23.12 -35.51
CA ASN A 350 53.17 23.34 -34.54
C ASN A 350 54.36 22.40 -34.75
N GLU A 351 54.12 21.14 -35.11
CA GLU A 351 55.19 20.19 -35.43
C GLU A 351 55.93 20.59 -36.70
N ARG A 352 55.20 21.06 -37.72
CA ARG A 352 55.79 21.59 -38.94
C ARG A 352 56.65 22.82 -38.66
N TYR A 353 56.15 23.77 -37.87
CA TYR A 353 56.89 24.96 -37.49
C TYR A 353 58.16 24.63 -36.68
N ARG A 354 58.11 23.63 -35.77
CA ARG A 354 59.31 23.14 -35.07
C ARG A 354 60.37 22.60 -36.02
N LYS A 355 59.97 21.78 -37.00
CA LYS A 355 60.89 21.20 -37.99
C LYS A 355 61.54 22.27 -38.88
N GLU A 356 60.83 23.35 -39.18
CA GLU A 356 61.37 24.50 -39.94
C GLU A 356 62.33 25.38 -39.12
N MET A 357 62.19 25.42 -37.79
CA MET A 357 63.10 26.16 -36.89
C MET A 357 64.37 25.40 -36.52
N GLU A 358 64.41 24.08 -36.74
CA GLU A 358 65.56 23.19 -36.49
C GLU A 358 66.46 22.98 -37.74
N GLN A 359 66.09 23.53 -38.89
CA GLN A 359 66.91 23.64 -40.11
C GLN A 359 67.52 25.03 -40.24
#